data_AF-A0A9D2AHN9-F1
#
_entry.id   AF-A0A9D2AHN9-F1
#
_cell.length_a   1.000
_cell.length_b   1.000
_cell.length_c   1.000
_cell.angle_alpha   90.00
_cell.angle_beta   90.00
_cell.angle_gamma   90.00
#
_symmetry.space_group_name_H-M   'P 1'
#
loop_
_entity.id
_entity.type
_entity.pdbx_description
1 polymer ?
#
loop_
_entity_poly.entity_id
_entity_poly.type
_entity_poly.pdbx_seq_one_letter_code
_entity_poly.pdbx_strand_id
1 'polypeptide(L)'
;MNLQIVACEPCHCADFVRLSRLWLDEYFCVEAEDEQIFADPIAAFAPGGGGIFVARDEASGRVAGVCALAYHARTGDWELAKLCVDPAFRGPARGKPSCSA
;
A
#
# COMPACT_ATOMS: atom_id res chain seq x y z
N MET A 1 0.51 -0.60 21.11
CA MET A 1 0.64 -0.67 19.64
C MET A 1 2.05 -1.12 19.36
N ASN A 2 2.20 -2.36 18.89
CA ASN A 2 3.50 -2.95 18.57
C ASN A 2 3.41 -3.46 17.14
N LEU A 3 4.07 -2.77 16.22
CA LEU A 3 3.93 -3.00 14.79
C LEU A 3 5.11 -3.83 14.27
N GLN A 4 4.81 -4.86 13.50
CA GLN A 4 5.78 -5.64 12.73
C GLN A 4 5.56 -5.42 11.25
N ILE A 5 6.65 -5.26 10.50
CA ILE A 5 6.60 -5.29 9.04
C ILE A 5 6.76 -6.73 8.59
N VAL A 6 5.76 -7.25 7.90
CA VAL A 6 5.76 -8.60 7.35
C VAL A 6 5.50 -8.57 5.85
N ALA A 7 5.98 -9.58 5.13
CA ALA A 7 5.61 -9.78 3.74
C ALA A 7 4.08 -10.01 3.65
N CYS A 8 3.48 -9.47 2.60
CA CYS A 8 2.06 -9.66 2.35
C CYS A 8 1.77 -11.14 2.08
N GLU A 9 0.69 -11.61 2.68
CA GLU A 9 0.14 -12.94 2.47
C GLU A 9 -1.27 -12.75 1.89
N PRO A 10 -1.90 -13.80 1.32
CA PRO A 10 -3.24 -13.67 0.76
C PRO A 10 -4.28 -13.07 1.72
N CYS A 11 -4.15 -13.31 3.03
CA CYS A 11 -5.02 -12.74 4.06
C CYS A 11 -4.89 -11.21 4.20
N HIS A 12 -3.77 -10.62 3.79
CA HIS A 12 -3.49 -9.20 3.88
C HIS A 12 -3.90 -8.42 2.62
N CYS A 13 -4.15 -9.10 1.48
CA CYS A 13 -4.45 -8.46 0.20
C CYS A 13 -5.69 -7.54 0.28
N ALA A 14 -6.72 -7.94 1.04
CA ALA A 14 -7.91 -7.11 1.22
C ALA A 14 -7.59 -5.77 1.91
N ASP A 15 -6.70 -5.78 2.92
CA ASP A 15 -6.25 -4.56 3.59
C ASP A 15 -5.37 -3.70 2.70
N PHE A 16 -4.50 -4.31 1.87
CA PHE A 16 -3.72 -3.59 0.87
C PHE A 16 -4.61 -2.80 -0.10
N VAL A 17 -5.62 -3.46 -0.67
CA VAL A 17 -6.57 -2.82 -1.59
C VAL A 17 -7.38 -1.75 -0.88
N ARG A 18 -7.94 -2.04 0.30
CA ARG A 18 -8.75 -1.10 1.08
C ARG A 18 -7.96 0.18 1.39
N LEU A 19 -6.73 0.05 1.89
CA LEU A 19 -5.92 1.21 2.29
C LEU A 19 -5.41 2.00 1.09
N SER A 20 -5.06 1.33 0.00
CA SER A 20 -4.67 1.99 -1.25
C SER A 20 -5.83 2.76 -1.86
N ARG A 21 -7.04 2.17 -1.92
CA ARG A 21 -8.25 2.85 -2.40
C ARG A 21 -8.62 4.03 -1.52
N LEU A 22 -8.63 3.87 -0.20
CA LEU A 22 -8.94 4.96 0.73
C LEU A 22 -8.01 6.16 0.51
N TRP A 23 -6.73 5.92 0.25
CA TRP A 23 -5.77 6.99 -0.03
C TRP A 23 -6.02 7.65 -1.39
N LEU A 24 -6.31 6.87 -2.43
CA LEU A 24 -6.67 7.40 -3.75
C LEU A 24 -7.98 8.19 -3.69
N ASP A 25 -9.01 7.69 -3.02
CA ASP A 25 -10.29 8.40 -2.87
C ASP A 25 -10.14 9.70 -2.06
N GLU A 26 -9.20 9.75 -1.10
CA GLU A 26 -8.97 10.93 -0.26
C GLU A 26 -8.17 12.03 -0.97
N TYR A 27 -7.23 11.67 -1.85
CA TYR A 27 -6.26 12.63 -2.40
C TYR A 27 -6.18 12.67 -3.95
N PHE A 28 -6.70 11.66 -4.64
CA PHE A 28 -6.55 11.44 -6.09
C PHE A 28 -7.81 10.79 -6.70
N CYS A 29 -7.65 9.97 -7.74
CA CYS A 29 -8.68 9.14 -8.37
C CYS A 29 -8.10 7.74 -8.61
N VAL A 30 -8.97 6.72 -8.64
CA VAL A 30 -8.57 5.37 -9.02
C VAL A 30 -8.43 5.28 -10.54
N GLU A 31 -7.26 4.89 -11.02
CA GLU A 31 -6.96 4.71 -12.44
C GLU A 31 -7.12 3.25 -12.88
N ALA A 32 -7.13 2.99 -14.19
CA ALA A 32 -7.29 1.64 -14.74
C ALA A 32 -6.14 0.70 -14.33
N GLU A 33 -4.93 1.24 -14.17
CA GLU A 33 -3.77 0.49 -13.69
C GLU A 33 -3.93 0.09 -12.21
N ASP A 34 -4.54 0.96 -11.40
CA ASP A 34 -4.84 0.64 -10.00
C ASP A 34 -5.81 -0.53 -9.90
N GLU A 35 -6.86 -0.54 -10.72
CA GLU A 35 -7.83 -1.64 -10.77
C GLU A 35 -7.18 -2.98 -11.14
N GLN A 36 -6.19 -2.97 -12.04
CA GLN A 36 -5.42 -4.18 -12.38
C GLN A 36 -4.59 -4.66 -11.19
N ILE A 37 -3.92 -3.74 -10.48
CA ILE A 37 -3.19 -4.06 -9.25
C ILE A 37 -4.13 -4.61 -8.18
N PHE A 38 -5.34 -4.05 -8.05
CA PHE A 38 -6.30 -4.48 -7.03
C PHE A 38 -6.93 -5.84 -7.32
N ALA A 39 -6.99 -6.26 -8.58
CA ALA A 39 -7.51 -7.57 -8.96
C ALA A 39 -6.61 -8.73 -8.48
N ASP A 40 -5.29 -8.56 -8.55
CA ASP A 40 -4.31 -9.50 -8.00
C ASP A 40 -3.04 -8.78 -7.51
N PRO A 41 -3.04 -8.29 -6.25
CA PRO A 41 -1.95 -7.48 -5.74
C PRO A 41 -0.61 -8.21 -5.72
N ILE A 42 -0.60 -9.51 -5.37
CA ILE A 42 0.66 -10.27 -5.28
C ILE A 42 1.24 -10.46 -6.69
N ALA A 43 0.41 -10.84 -7.66
CA ALA A 43 0.86 -11.02 -9.05
C ALA A 43 1.32 -9.71 -9.71
N ALA A 44 0.84 -8.55 -9.24
CA ALA A 44 1.26 -7.26 -9.79
C ALA A 44 2.73 -6.93 -9.50
N PHE A 45 3.29 -7.39 -8.37
CA PHE A 45 4.66 -7.04 -7.96
C PHE A 45 5.64 -8.22 -8.02
N ALA A 46 5.19 -9.46 -7.85
CA ALA A 46 6.06 -10.63 -7.78
C ALA A 46 6.90 -10.91 -9.04
N PRO A 47 6.41 -10.77 -10.29
CA PRO A 47 7.17 -11.11 -11.49
C PRO A 47 8.48 -10.32 -11.67
N GLY A 48 8.52 -9.08 -11.19
CA GLY A 48 9.71 -8.24 -11.20
C GLY A 48 10.70 -8.54 -10.07
N GLY A 49 10.38 -9.46 -9.15
CA GLY A 49 11.10 -9.61 -7.88
C GLY A 49 10.68 -8.58 -6.82
N GLY A 50 9.62 -7.83 -7.09
CA GLY A 50 8.96 -6.94 -6.14
C GLY A 50 8.10 -7.68 -5.12
N GLY A 51 7.45 -6.92 -4.25
CA GLY A 51 6.58 -7.49 -3.23
C GLY A 51 5.81 -6.45 -2.44
N ILE A 52 4.80 -6.91 -1.73
CA ILE A 52 3.98 -6.08 -0.85
C ILE A 52 4.39 -6.36 0.59
N PHE A 53 4.39 -5.33 1.42
CA PHE A 53 4.66 -5.40 2.85
C PHE A 53 3.53 -4.74 3.62
N VAL A 54 3.23 -5.30 4.80
CA VAL A 54 2.20 -4.77 5.69
C VAL A 54 2.77 -4.51 7.08
N ALA A 55 2.37 -3.39 7.67
CA ALA A 55 2.60 -3.09 9.07
C ALA A 55 1.43 -3.67 9.87
N ARG A 56 1.66 -4.75 10.60
CA ARG A 56 0.63 -5.45 11.38
C ARG A 56 0.85 -5.22 12.88
N ASP A 57 -0.21 -4.84 13.58
CA ASP A 57 -0.19 -4.79 15.04
C ASP A 57 -0.23 -6.21 15.62
N GLU A 58 0.78 -6.58 16.41
CA GLU A 58 0.92 -7.95 16.91
C GLU A 58 -0.19 -8.35 17.87
N ALA A 59 -0.73 -7.41 18.64
CA ALA A 59 -1.74 -7.68 19.65
C ALA A 59 -3.14 -7.91 19.05
N SER A 60 -3.52 -7.08 18.07
CA SER A 60 -4.85 -7.14 17.45
C SER A 60 -4.88 -7.86 16.11
N GLY A 61 -3.73 -8.06 15.49
CA GLY A 61 -3.59 -8.58 14.13
C GLY A 61 -4.02 -7.60 13.03
N ARG A 62 -4.40 -6.37 13.37
CA ARG A 62 -4.87 -5.37 12.41
C ARG A 62 -3.72 -4.83 11.57
N VAL A 63 -3.97 -4.60 10.29
CA VAL A 63 -3.06 -3.91 9.39
C VAL A 63 -3.17 -2.39 9.62
N ALA A 64 -2.07 -1.79 10.06
CA ALA A 64 -1.91 -0.36 10.30
C ALA A 64 -1.48 0.40 9.03
N GLY A 65 -0.85 -0.28 8.08
CA GLY A 65 -0.38 0.33 6.85
C GLY A 65 0.21 -0.70 5.89
N VAL A 66 0.40 -0.27 4.65
CA VAL A 66 0.91 -1.10 3.56
C VAL A 66 1.88 -0.33 2.68
N CYS A 67 2.74 -1.05 1.97
CA CYS A 67 3.50 -0.54 0.84
C CYS A 67 3.84 -1.67 -0.13
N ALA A 68 4.26 -1.31 -1.33
CA ALA A 68 4.79 -2.23 -2.32
C ALA A 68 6.15 -1.77 -2.82
N LEU A 69 7.01 -2.72 -3.16
CA LEU A 69 8.24 -2.48 -3.92
C LEU A 69 8.05 -3.03 -5.33
N ALA A 70 8.22 -2.17 -6.32
CA ALA A 70 8.27 -2.53 -7.73
C ALA A 70 9.70 -2.44 -8.26
N TYR A 71 10.14 -3.44 -9.02
CA TYR A 71 11.42 -3.42 -9.70
C TYR A 71 11.23 -3.11 -11.19
N HIS A 72 11.90 -2.07 -11.67
CA HIS A 72 11.82 -1.61 -13.05
C HIS A 72 13.01 -2.13 -13.85
N ALA A 73 12.87 -3.34 -14.43
CA ALA A 73 13.97 -4.02 -15.13
C ALA A 73 14.60 -3.19 -16.27
N ARG A 74 13.86 -2.26 -16.88
CA ARG A 74 14.37 -1.38 -17.93
C ARG A 74 15.39 -0.36 -17.45
N THR A 75 15.22 0.15 -16.23
CA THR A 75 16.11 1.18 -15.65
C THR A 75 17.03 0.59 -14.58
N GLY A 76 16.67 -0.55 -13.99
CA GLY A 76 17.38 -1.16 -12.87
C GLY A 76 16.99 -0.55 -11.51
N ASP A 77 15.94 0.26 -11.47
CA ASP A 77 15.53 0.98 -10.26
C ASP A 77 14.47 0.23 -9.45
N TRP A 78 14.41 0.58 -8.17
CA TRP A 78 13.34 0.17 -7.26
C TRP A 78 12.42 1.34 -6.96
N GLU A 79 11.12 1.12 -7.07
CA GLU A 79 10.09 2.09 -6.73
C GLU A 79 9.34 1.64 -5.45
N LEU A 80 9.15 2.58 -4.53
CA LEU A 80 8.22 2.41 -3.41
C LEU A 80 6.83 2.91 -3.83
N ALA A 81 5.90 1.98 -3.99
CA ALA A 81 4.53 2.25 -4.40
C ALA A 81 3.53 1.99 -3.25
N LYS A 82 2.31 2.54 -3.39
CA LYS A 82 1.15 2.28 -2.50
C LYS A 82 1.46 2.39 -1.00
N LEU A 83 2.30 3.34 -0.62
CA LEU A 83 2.65 3.61 0.78
C LEU A 83 1.46 4.30 1.48
N CYS A 84 0.61 3.51 2.14
CA CYS A 84 -0.62 3.98 2.73
C CYS A 84 -0.71 3.57 4.21
N VAL A 85 -1.12 4.51 5.07
CA VAL A 85 -1.34 4.27 6.51
C VAL A 85 -2.83 4.41 6.82
N ASP A 86 -3.37 3.46 7.57
CA ASP A 86 -4.74 3.48 8.05
C ASP A 86 -4.97 4.75 8.90
N PRO A 87 -6.02 5.55 8.62
CA PRO A 87 -6.29 6.78 9.36
C PRO A 87 -6.33 6.61 10.89
N ALA A 88 -6.75 5.45 11.39
CA ALA A 88 -6.79 5.17 12.83
C ALA A 88 -5.40 5.05 13.48
N PHE A 89 -4.35 4.88 12.66
CA PHE A 89 -2.95 4.73 13.07
C PHE A 89 -2.09 5.94 12.72
N ARG A 90 -2.67 6.98 12.10
CA ARG A 90 -1.95 8.22 11.78
C ARG A 90 -1.75 9.06 13.04
N GLY A 91 -0.56 9.65 13.20
CA GLY A 91 -0.34 10.70 14.19
C GLY A 91 -1.14 11.97 13.88
N PRO A 92 -1.12 13.00 14.75
CA PRO A 92 -1.82 14.26 14.49
C PRO A 92 -1.42 14.84 13.12
N ALA A 93 -2.41 15.10 12.27
CA ALA A 93 -2.19 15.50 10.89
C ALA A 93 -1.45 16.84 10.80
N ARG A 94 -0.34 16.87 10.04
CA ARG A 94 0.38 18.10 9.68
C ARG A 94 0.09 18.42 8.20
N GLY A 95 -1.07 19.03 7.95
CA GLY A 95 -1.48 19.52 6.63
C GLY A 95 -1.99 18.45 5.66
N LYS A 96 -2.98 18.82 4.82
CA LYS A 96 -3.42 18.02 3.67
C LYS A 96 -2.72 18.54 2.40
N PRO A 97 -2.04 17.71 1.60
CA PRO A 97 -1.70 18.10 0.24
C PRO A 97 -3.01 18.32 -0.53
N SER A 98 -3.14 19.47 -1.16
CA SER A 98 -4.28 19.84 -2.00
C SER A 98 -3.84 19.79 -3.45
N CYS A 99 -4.55 19.04 -4.30
CA CYS A 99 -4.47 19.20 -5.75
C CYS A 99 -5.16 20.51 -6.15
N SER A 100 -4.44 21.63 -6.07
CA SER A 100 -4.80 22.82 -6.84
C SER A 100 -4.10 22.72 -8.19
N ALA A 101 -4.93 22.64 -9.25
CA ALA A 101 -4.58 22.59 -10.67
C ALA A 101 -3.84 23.84 -11.17
#